data_AF-A0A9E4RXE6-F1
#
_entry.id   AF-A0A9E4RXE6-F1
#
_cell.length_a   1.000
_cell.length_b   1.000
_cell.length_c   1.000
_cell.angle_alpha   90.00
_cell.angle_beta   90.00
_cell.angle_gamma   90.00
#
_symmetry.space_group_name_H-M   'P 1'
#
loop_
_entity.id
_entity.type
_entity.pdbx_description
1 polymer ?
#
loop_
_entity_poly.entity_id
_entity_poly.type
_entity_poly.pdbx_seq_one_letter_code
_entity_poly.pdbx_strand_id
1 'polypeptide(L)'
;MHLAPIDESIRPISASGTLPPKRDAWGLFLIIAGSLGLGFGLLISAVLAIFSLFGQQPIALGVEAAAFLALGLLGAPAIYWGAKGSAKRAERKPDRVWVLAMLLYPLALFLGALAFEAGTLPRLLGPIAHILAAGAPVLFVVSISLSRGPLLSARRRWAHFLAGLWVTPPLALTIELISLVPLGLLMILGLALTPDGEALFRELLAVEIGSEQQIELATRLISQPIVILLGVGMLSGVVPIIEELLKSLTIWPLLTRPMTSGQAFLGGTLGGAGYSLFESLFLPQVGEEWVLTMVARGGTPLIHAFNAGLVCWGLAEGVRRKRWLLCAGTYILAVGLHGLWNLSAIGIGLSGLGLDLETGYLDPVLMSTLGYLGLLGLLGLAVGSLAGLIWLPARLDAEGRARPRRT
;
A
#
# COMPACT_ATOMS: atom_id res chain seq x y z
N MET A 1 -27.63 -81.50 -15.58
CA MET A 1 -26.38 -80.87 -15.14
C MET A 1 -26.74 -79.44 -14.74
N HIS A 2 -26.94 -79.23 -13.45
CA HIS A 2 -27.32 -77.94 -12.84
C HIS A 2 -26.08 -77.07 -12.68
N LEU A 3 -26.14 -75.81 -13.12
CA LEU A 3 -25.25 -74.76 -12.65
C LEU A 3 -26.11 -73.56 -12.24
N ALA A 4 -26.03 -73.22 -10.96
CA ALA A 4 -26.69 -72.08 -10.33
C ALA A 4 -26.03 -70.75 -10.75
N PRO A 5 -26.74 -69.62 -10.67
CA PRO A 5 -26.15 -68.31 -10.94
C PRO A 5 -25.25 -67.89 -9.77
N ILE A 6 -24.08 -67.37 -10.10
CA ILE A 6 -23.10 -66.80 -9.16
C ILE A 6 -23.67 -65.46 -8.64
N ASP A 7 -23.72 -65.34 -7.33
CA ASP A 7 -24.11 -64.15 -6.57
C ASP A 7 -23.07 -63.02 -6.76
N GLU A 8 -23.48 -61.90 -7.38
CA GLU A 8 -22.68 -60.68 -7.57
C GLU A 8 -22.71 -59.75 -6.34
N SER A 9 -22.62 -60.30 -5.12
CA SER A 9 -22.71 -59.52 -3.87
C SER A 9 -21.38 -58.93 -3.38
N ILE A 10 -20.36 -58.74 -4.23
CA ILE A 10 -19.14 -58.01 -3.86
C ILE A 10 -19.16 -56.61 -4.46
N ARG A 11 -19.81 -55.69 -3.75
CA ARG A 11 -19.57 -54.25 -3.96
C ARG A 11 -18.12 -53.95 -3.54
N PRO A 12 -17.29 -53.33 -4.38
CA PRO A 12 -16.07 -52.74 -3.89
C PRO A 12 -16.48 -51.61 -2.93
N ILE A 13 -15.96 -51.68 -1.71
CA ILE A 13 -15.98 -50.57 -0.76
C ILE A 13 -15.39 -49.37 -1.52
N SER A 14 -16.24 -48.43 -1.93
CA SER A 14 -15.78 -47.18 -2.51
C SER A 14 -15.05 -46.46 -1.39
N ALA A 15 -13.72 -46.54 -1.40
CA ALA A 15 -12.88 -45.66 -0.62
C ALA A 15 -13.30 -44.23 -0.97
N SER A 16 -14.06 -43.59 -0.08
CA SER A 16 -14.31 -42.15 -0.06
C SER A 16 -13.04 -41.41 0.34
N GLY A 17 -11.89 -41.85 -0.18
CA GLY A 17 -10.65 -41.11 -0.20
C GLY A 17 -10.85 -39.94 -1.12
N THR A 18 -11.42 -38.85 -0.59
CA THR A 18 -11.25 -37.53 -1.17
C THR A 18 -9.75 -37.31 -1.24
N LEU A 19 -9.16 -37.54 -2.42
CA LEU A 19 -7.79 -37.15 -2.70
C LEU A 19 -7.63 -35.71 -2.22
N PRO A 20 -6.57 -35.39 -1.46
CA PRO A 20 -6.36 -34.03 -1.01
C PRO A 20 -6.44 -33.10 -2.23
N PRO A 21 -7.20 -32.00 -2.16
CA PRO A 21 -7.41 -31.14 -3.31
C PRO A 21 -6.05 -30.75 -3.86
N LYS A 22 -5.79 -31.05 -5.15
CA LYS A 22 -4.53 -30.70 -5.82
C LYS A 22 -4.22 -29.24 -5.49
N ARG A 23 -3.11 -29.00 -4.78
CA ARG A 23 -2.69 -27.66 -4.37
C ARG A 23 -2.39 -26.87 -5.64
N ASP A 24 -3.29 -25.99 -6.03
CA ASP A 24 -3.03 -25.07 -7.15
C ASP A 24 -1.96 -24.03 -6.74
N ALA A 25 -1.27 -23.45 -7.74
CA ALA A 25 -0.17 -22.51 -7.55
C ALA A 25 -0.49 -21.33 -6.60
N TRP A 26 -1.76 -20.89 -6.50
CA TRP A 26 -2.14 -19.81 -5.58
C TRP A 26 -2.07 -20.21 -4.11
N GLY A 27 -2.20 -21.50 -3.83
CA GLY A 27 -2.20 -22.02 -2.44
C GLY A 27 -0.77 -22.12 -1.96
N LEU A 28 0.11 -22.57 -2.85
CA LEU A 28 1.54 -22.53 -2.60
C LEU A 28 2.04 -21.09 -2.46
N PHE A 29 1.62 -20.18 -3.36
CA PHE A 29 1.93 -18.75 -3.22
C PHE A 29 1.48 -18.18 -1.87
N LEU A 30 0.22 -18.41 -1.47
CA LEU A 30 -0.31 -17.94 -0.19
C LEU A 30 0.44 -18.51 1.01
N ILE A 31 0.82 -19.78 0.98
CA ILE A 31 1.60 -20.41 2.06
C ILE A 31 2.99 -19.79 2.11
N ILE A 32 3.68 -19.66 0.98
CA ILE A 32 5.05 -19.14 0.92
C ILE A 32 5.05 -17.66 1.31
N ALA A 33 4.29 -16.82 0.62
CA ALA A 33 4.22 -15.38 0.88
C ALA A 33 3.69 -15.10 2.31
N GLY A 34 2.68 -15.85 2.77
CA GLY A 34 2.15 -15.71 4.12
C GLY A 34 3.16 -16.13 5.19
N SER A 35 3.92 -17.21 4.98
CA SER A 35 4.95 -17.66 5.93
C SER A 35 6.16 -16.74 5.95
N LEU A 36 6.61 -16.27 4.78
CA LEU A 36 7.70 -15.30 4.68
C LEU A 36 7.32 -13.97 5.32
N GLY A 37 6.11 -13.46 5.03
CA GLY A 37 5.60 -12.24 5.65
C GLY A 37 5.45 -12.35 7.16
N LEU A 38 4.89 -13.47 7.66
CA LEU A 38 4.79 -13.73 9.10
C LEU A 38 6.18 -13.80 9.75
N GLY A 39 7.09 -14.60 9.19
CA GLY A 39 8.45 -14.76 9.72
C GLY A 39 9.23 -13.46 9.71
N PHE A 40 9.18 -12.70 8.62
CA PHE A 40 9.82 -11.40 8.49
C PHE A 40 9.24 -10.38 9.47
N GLY A 41 7.91 -10.24 9.54
CA GLY A 41 7.26 -9.30 10.46
C GLY A 41 7.57 -9.61 11.92
N LEU A 42 7.58 -10.90 12.31
CA LEU A 42 7.98 -11.32 13.67
C LEU A 42 9.46 -11.02 13.96
N LEU A 43 10.35 -11.32 13.01
CA LEU A 43 11.78 -11.09 13.18
C LEU A 43 12.10 -9.60 13.34
N ILE A 44 11.62 -8.77 12.41
CA ILE A 44 11.84 -7.32 12.46
C ILE A 44 11.20 -6.71 13.70
N SER A 45 9.98 -7.13 14.05
CA SER A 45 9.33 -6.70 15.28
C SER A 45 10.16 -7.02 16.52
N ALA A 46 10.69 -8.24 16.64
CA ALA A 46 11.52 -8.63 17.77
C ALA A 46 12.82 -7.81 17.85
N VAL A 47 13.48 -7.60 16.70
CA VAL A 47 14.71 -6.78 16.62
C VAL A 47 14.42 -5.35 17.05
N LEU A 48 13.40 -4.71 16.48
CA LEU A 48 13.00 -3.34 16.82
C LEU A 48 12.54 -3.21 18.27
N ALA A 49 11.83 -4.21 18.81
CA ALA A 49 11.44 -4.23 20.21
C ALA A 49 12.66 -4.29 21.15
N ILE A 50 13.69 -5.08 20.81
CA ILE A 50 14.94 -5.10 21.57
C ILE A 50 15.63 -3.74 21.49
N PHE A 51 15.77 -3.14 20.31
CA PHE A 51 16.34 -1.80 20.17
C PHE A 51 15.51 -0.73 20.88
N SER A 52 14.19 -0.88 20.94
CA SER A 52 13.29 0.01 21.68
C SER A 52 13.56 -0.02 23.19
N LEU A 53 14.05 -1.14 23.75
CA LEU A 53 14.37 -1.23 25.18
C LEU A 53 15.66 -0.50 25.57
N PHE A 54 16.61 -0.37 24.63
CA PHE A 54 17.98 0.10 24.91
C PHE A 54 18.41 1.31 24.07
N GLY A 55 17.63 1.72 23.08
CA GLY A 55 17.98 2.76 22.12
C GLY A 55 17.55 4.16 22.54
N GLN A 56 18.07 5.16 21.80
CA GLN A 56 17.80 6.59 22.03
C GLN A 56 16.37 7.01 21.63
N GLN A 57 15.67 6.20 20.84
CA GLN A 57 14.31 6.48 20.33
C GLN A 57 13.32 5.36 20.70
N PRO A 58 13.12 5.10 22.01
CA PRO A 58 12.41 3.91 22.47
C PRO A 58 10.94 3.88 22.01
N ILE A 59 10.27 5.03 21.96
CA ILE A 59 8.86 5.12 21.57
C ILE A 59 8.69 4.85 20.07
N ALA A 60 9.47 5.52 19.22
CA ALA A 60 9.40 5.35 17.76
C ALA A 60 9.63 3.89 17.36
N LEU A 61 10.70 3.29 17.87
CA LEU A 61 11.05 1.90 17.60
C LEU A 61 10.01 0.92 18.16
N GLY A 62 9.36 1.23 19.28
CA GLY A 62 8.30 0.42 19.85
C GLY A 62 7.02 0.43 19.00
N VAL A 63 6.66 1.60 18.47
CA VAL A 63 5.53 1.74 17.53
C VAL A 63 5.82 0.98 16.23
N GLU A 64 7.03 1.11 15.69
CA GLU A 64 7.45 0.41 14.49
C GLU A 64 7.50 -1.11 14.69
N ALA A 65 8.00 -1.58 15.85
CA ALA A 65 7.97 -2.99 16.23
C ALA A 65 6.54 -3.54 16.23
N ALA A 66 5.58 -2.81 16.80
CA ALA A 66 4.18 -3.21 16.81
C ALA A 66 3.55 -3.20 15.41
N ALA A 67 3.94 -2.24 14.57
CA ALA A 67 3.52 -2.17 13.17
C ALA A 67 3.97 -3.41 12.39
N PHE A 68 5.24 -3.81 12.48
CA PHE A 68 5.74 -5.04 11.84
C PHE A 68 5.12 -6.31 12.41
N LEU A 69 4.81 -6.35 13.71
CA LEU A 69 4.06 -7.46 14.31
C LEU A 69 2.67 -7.56 13.67
N ALA A 70 1.94 -6.45 13.59
CA ALA A 70 0.60 -6.42 12.99
C ALA A 70 0.63 -6.86 11.53
N LEU A 71 1.59 -6.37 10.74
CA LEU A 71 1.80 -6.80 9.36
C LEU A 71 2.11 -8.29 9.25
N GLY A 72 3.00 -8.81 10.10
CA GLY A 72 3.37 -10.23 10.13
C GLY A 72 2.17 -11.13 10.41
N LEU A 73 1.35 -10.77 11.40
CA LEU A 73 0.16 -11.53 11.78
C LEU A 73 -0.88 -11.64 10.65
N LEU A 74 -0.92 -10.68 9.71
CA LEU A 74 -1.76 -10.75 8.51
C LEU A 74 -1.32 -11.83 7.51
N GLY A 75 -0.13 -12.43 7.68
CA GLY A 75 0.30 -13.62 6.96
C GLY A 75 -0.46 -14.90 7.36
N ALA A 76 -0.93 -15.00 8.61
CA ALA A 76 -1.58 -16.20 9.13
C ALA A 76 -2.89 -16.58 8.40
N PRO A 77 -3.82 -15.64 8.10
CA PRO A 77 -4.99 -15.93 7.29
C PRO A 77 -4.66 -16.53 5.91
N ALA A 78 -3.57 -16.11 5.28
CA ALA A 78 -3.17 -16.68 3.99
C ALA A 78 -2.60 -18.07 4.08
N ILE A 79 -1.80 -18.36 5.11
CA ILE A 79 -1.35 -19.72 5.38
C ILE A 79 -2.57 -20.62 5.56
N TYR A 80 -3.56 -20.18 6.35
CA TYR A 80 -4.81 -20.89 6.54
C TYR A 80 -5.57 -21.13 5.22
N TRP A 81 -5.82 -20.08 4.43
CA TRP A 81 -6.57 -20.22 3.17
C TRP A 81 -5.79 -20.94 2.07
N GLY A 82 -4.46 -20.88 2.10
CA GLY A 82 -3.58 -21.64 1.21
C GLY A 82 -3.59 -23.14 1.54
N ALA A 83 -3.54 -23.49 2.83
CA ALA A 83 -3.57 -24.87 3.31
C ALA A 83 -4.95 -25.53 3.15
N LYS A 84 -6.03 -24.78 3.42
CA LYS A 84 -7.42 -25.27 3.32
C LYS A 84 -7.84 -25.62 1.89
N GLY A 85 -7.15 -25.07 0.89
CA GLY A 85 -7.49 -25.26 -0.53
C GLY A 85 -8.84 -24.66 -0.93
N SER A 86 -9.30 -24.99 -2.13
CA SER A 86 -10.54 -24.46 -2.71
C SER A 86 -11.77 -25.23 -2.23
N ALA A 87 -12.25 -24.97 -1.01
CA ALA A 87 -13.55 -25.48 -0.58
C ALA A 87 -14.67 -24.74 -1.34
N LYS A 88 -15.65 -25.47 -1.90
CA LYS A 88 -16.86 -24.94 -2.55
C LYS A 88 -17.83 -24.35 -1.51
N ARG A 89 -17.41 -23.33 -0.77
CA ARG A 89 -18.32 -22.60 0.13
C ARG A 89 -18.99 -21.49 -0.67
N ALA A 90 -20.30 -21.30 -0.46
CA ALA A 90 -21.02 -20.17 -1.02
C ALA A 90 -20.33 -18.87 -0.57
N GLU A 91 -19.81 -18.12 -1.54
CA GLU A 91 -19.18 -16.83 -1.29
C GLU A 91 -20.27 -15.81 -0.97
N ARG A 92 -20.13 -15.12 0.16
CA ARG A 92 -21.02 -14.05 0.59
C ARG A 92 -20.29 -12.73 0.54
N LYS A 93 -21.02 -11.68 0.17
CA LYS A 93 -20.54 -10.31 0.32
C LYS A 93 -20.33 -10.02 1.81
N PRO A 94 -19.30 -9.25 2.19
CA PRO A 94 -19.14 -8.83 3.57
C PRO A 94 -20.36 -8.03 4.01
N ASP A 95 -20.68 -8.15 5.30
CA ASP A 95 -21.73 -7.35 5.91
C ASP A 95 -21.35 -5.86 5.89
N ARG A 96 -22.33 -5.00 5.67
CA ARG A 96 -22.14 -3.53 5.65
C ARG A 96 -21.71 -3.00 7.01
N VAL A 97 -21.89 -3.76 8.10
CA VAL A 97 -21.39 -3.40 9.43
C VAL A 97 -19.88 -3.10 9.43
N TRP A 98 -19.10 -3.74 8.54
CA TRP A 98 -17.66 -3.49 8.44
C TRP A 98 -17.31 -2.11 7.87
N VAL A 99 -18.26 -1.42 7.25
CA VAL A 99 -18.10 0.00 6.87
C VAL A 99 -18.03 0.88 8.12
N LEU A 100 -18.69 0.49 9.21
CA LEU A 100 -18.62 1.18 10.50
C LEU A 100 -17.23 1.07 11.14
N ALA A 101 -16.34 0.20 10.64
CA ALA A 101 -14.94 0.16 11.08
C ALA A 101 -14.22 1.50 10.85
N MET A 102 -14.73 2.36 9.96
CA MET A 102 -14.22 3.73 9.81
C MET A 102 -14.34 4.56 11.09
N LEU A 103 -15.26 4.22 12.00
CA LEU A 103 -15.37 4.87 13.32
C LEU A 103 -14.16 4.59 14.23
N LEU A 104 -13.35 3.58 13.92
CA LEU A 104 -12.09 3.34 14.62
C LEU A 104 -11.04 4.40 14.29
N TYR A 105 -11.17 5.11 13.17
CA TYR A 105 -10.22 6.14 12.76
C TYR A 105 -10.21 7.38 13.67
N PRO A 106 -11.35 8.05 13.98
CA PRO A 106 -11.34 9.13 14.96
C PRO A 106 -10.93 8.67 16.36
N LEU A 107 -11.26 7.42 16.75
CA LEU A 107 -10.74 6.82 17.98
C LEU A 107 -9.21 6.70 17.94
N ALA A 108 -8.64 6.27 16.82
CA ALA A 108 -7.19 6.17 16.64
C ALA A 108 -6.51 7.54 16.78
N LEU A 109 -7.08 8.58 16.15
CA LEU A 109 -6.57 9.95 16.27
C LEU A 109 -6.61 10.43 17.72
N PHE A 110 -7.71 10.20 18.44
CA PHE A 110 -7.83 10.53 19.85
C PHE A 110 -6.77 9.82 20.71
N LEU A 111 -6.58 8.52 20.52
CA LEU A 111 -5.56 7.75 21.24
C LEU A 111 -4.14 8.23 20.91
N GLY A 112 -3.89 8.63 19.67
CA GLY A 112 -2.61 9.18 19.23
C GLY A 112 -2.32 10.56 19.82
N ALA A 113 -3.32 11.43 19.88
CA ALA A 113 -3.23 12.73 20.58
C ALA A 113 -2.86 12.53 22.05
N LEU A 114 -3.55 11.59 22.73
CA LEU A 114 -3.20 11.23 24.11
C LEU A 114 -1.75 10.71 24.23
N ALA A 115 -1.33 9.86 23.30
CA ALA A 115 0.00 9.25 23.33
C ALA A 115 1.13 10.25 23.08
N PHE A 116 1.04 11.02 21.99
CA PHE A 116 2.16 11.75 21.42
C PHE A 116 2.13 13.26 21.71
N GLU A 117 0.96 13.87 21.81
CA GLU A 117 0.84 15.30 22.18
C GLU A 117 0.75 15.46 23.71
N ALA A 118 -0.10 14.66 24.37
CA ALA A 118 -0.27 14.74 25.82
C ALA A 118 0.71 13.85 26.62
N GLY A 119 1.55 13.05 25.95
CA GLY A 119 2.53 12.17 26.60
C GLY A 119 1.92 11.07 27.51
N THR A 120 0.64 10.76 27.34
CA THR A 120 -0.09 9.79 28.18
C THR A 120 0.17 8.36 27.69
N LEU A 121 0.93 7.59 28.47
CA LEU A 121 1.25 6.18 28.18
C LEU A 121 1.69 5.92 26.72
N PRO A 122 2.66 6.68 26.16
CA PRO A 122 3.01 6.62 24.73
C PRO A 122 3.43 5.22 24.26
N ARG A 123 4.07 4.43 25.14
CA ARG A 123 4.49 3.06 24.85
C ARG A 123 3.33 2.07 24.68
N LEU A 124 2.15 2.38 25.22
CA LEU A 124 0.95 1.54 25.11
C LEU A 124 -0.03 2.11 24.08
N LEU A 125 -0.37 3.39 24.21
CA LEU A 125 -1.38 4.03 23.35
C LEU A 125 -0.84 4.31 21.94
N GLY A 126 0.42 4.69 21.81
CA GLY A 126 1.03 5.02 20.51
C GLY A 126 0.96 3.88 19.49
N PRO A 127 1.41 2.65 19.83
CA PRO A 127 1.29 1.50 18.95
C PRO A 127 -0.16 1.19 18.54
N ILE A 128 -1.10 1.25 19.48
CA ILE A 128 -2.52 0.98 19.24
C ILE A 128 -3.09 2.04 18.28
N ALA A 129 -2.84 3.32 18.57
CA ALA A 129 -3.26 4.44 17.75
C ALA A 129 -2.73 4.31 16.32
N HIS A 130 -1.44 3.99 16.15
CA HIS A 130 -0.82 3.85 14.84
C HIS A 130 -1.37 2.69 14.01
N ILE A 131 -1.54 1.51 14.63
CA ILE A 131 -2.16 0.37 13.95
C ILE A 131 -3.60 0.66 13.53
N LEU A 132 -4.39 1.31 14.40
CA LEU A 132 -5.77 1.66 14.08
C LEU A 132 -5.87 2.76 13.03
N ALA A 133 -5.01 3.78 13.08
CA ALA A 133 -5.00 4.89 12.12
C ALA A 133 -4.68 4.39 10.71
N ALA A 134 -3.73 3.47 10.56
CA ALA A 134 -3.41 2.84 9.28
C ALA A 134 -4.46 1.79 8.86
N GLY A 135 -4.92 0.96 9.80
CA GLY A 135 -5.79 -0.17 9.52
C GLY A 135 -7.25 0.19 9.24
N ALA A 136 -7.81 1.19 9.93
CA ALA A 136 -9.23 1.52 9.83
C ALA A 136 -9.65 1.97 8.41
N PRO A 137 -8.93 2.89 7.74
CA PRO A 137 -9.27 3.28 6.37
C PRO A 137 -9.09 2.12 5.38
N VAL A 138 -8.08 1.27 5.56
CA VAL A 138 -7.88 0.05 4.75
C VAL A 138 -9.07 -0.91 4.88
N LEU A 139 -9.51 -1.18 6.12
CA LEU A 139 -10.68 -2.02 6.38
C LEU A 139 -11.95 -1.44 5.75
N PHE A 140 -12.14 -0.13 5.84
CA PHE A 140 -13.25 0.57 5.19
C PHE A 140 -13.22 0.38 3.66
N VAL A 141 -12.07 0.62 3.02
CA VAL A 141 -11.87 0.48 1.57
C VAL A 141 -12.10 -0.95 1.09
N VAL A 142 -11.55 -1.94 1.80
CA VAL A 142 -11.74 -3.35 1.49
C VAL A 142 -13.22 -3.73 1.61
N SER A 143 -13.89 -3.29 2.69
CA SER A 143 -15.29 -3.62 2.96
C SER A 143 -16.23 -3.05 1.92
N ILE A 144 -16.08 -1.76 1.57
CA ILE A 144 -16.94 -1.11 0.58
C ILE A 144 -16.74 -1.73 -0.80
N SER A 145 -15.49 -1.96 -1.22
CA SER A 145 -15.16 -2.52 -2.54
C SER A 145 -15.68 -3.95 -2.70
N LEU A 146 -15.53 -4.80 -1.68
CA LEU A 146 -16.07 -6.16 -1.67
C LEU A 146 -17.61 -6.20 -1.62
N SER A 147 -18.24 -5.23 -0.96
CA SER A 147 -19.71 -5.14 -0.92
C SER A 147 -20.32 -4.76 -2.27
N ARG A 148 -19.63 -3.93 -3.06
CA ARG A 148 -20.11 -3.41 -4.35
C ARG A 148 -19.66 -4.24 -5.54
N GLY A 149 -18.49 -4.86 -5.47
CA GLY A 149 -17.90 -5.63 -6.56
C GLY A 149 -18.42 -7.07 -6.73
N PRO A 150 -17.80 -7.83 -7.66
CA PRO A 150 -18.10 -9.24 -7.88
C PRO A 150 -17.65 -10.11 -6.70
N LEU A 151 -18.22 -11.32 -6.60
CA LEU A 151 -17.79 -12.30 -5.61
C LEU A 151 -16.37 -12.81 -5.93
N LEU A 152 -15.56 -12.90 -4.88
CA LEU A 152 -14.23 -13.47 -4.86
C LEU A 152 -14.08 -14.44 -3.68
N SER A 153 -13.47 -15.59 -3.95
CA SER A 153 -13.16 -16.56 -2.90
C SER A 153 -12.27 -15.92 -1.83
N ALA A 154 -12.43 -16.35 -0.57
CA ALA A 154 -11.58 -15.86 0.52
C ALA A 154 -10.09 -16.02 0.18
N ARG A 155 -9.74 -17.14 -0.47
CA ARG A 155 -8.39 -17.40 -0.99
C ARG A 155 -7.92 -16.34 -1.98
N ARG A 156 -8.73 -15.98 -2.99
CA ARG A 156 -8.37 -14.92 -3.96
C ARG A 156 -8.26 -13.56 -3.28
N ARG A 157 -9.17 -13.24 -2.36
CA ARG A 157 -9.15 -11.98 -1.62
C ARG A 157 -7.84 -11.80 -0.85
N TRP A 158 -7.46 -12.80 -0.07
CA TRP A 158 -6.19 -12.80 0.66
C TRP A 158 -4.98 -12.82 -0.25
N ALA A 159 -5.05 -13.50 -1.40
CA ALA A 159 -3.93 -13.56 -2.32
C ALA A 159 -3.62 -12.21 -2.98
N HIS A 160 -4.66 -11.50 -3.43
CA HIS A 160 -4.49 -10.15 -3.94
C HIS A 160 -3.97 -9.19 -2.87
N PHE A 161 -4.58 -9.24 -1.68
CA PHE A 161 -4.18 -8.40 -0.55
C PHE A 161 -2.72 -8.61 -0.15
N LEU A 162 -2.27 -9.87 0.00
CA LEU A 162 -0.89 -10.15 0.38
C LEU A 162 0.13 -9.96 -0.73
N ALA A 163 -0.25 -10.12 -2.00
CA ALA A 163 0.63 -9.70 -3.08
C ALA A 163 0.93 -8.19 -2.96
N GLY A 164 -0.09 -7.39 -2.70
CA GLY A 164 0.07 -5.97 -2.42
C GLY A 164 0.84 -5.65 -1.13
N LEU A 165 0.67 -6.45 -0.07
CA LEU A 165 1.32 -6.20 1.22
C LEU A 165 2.79 -6.63 1.28
N TRP A 166 3.13 -7.80 0.70
CA TRP A 166 4.44 -8.44 0.91
C TRP A 166 5.27 -8.62 -0.36
N VAL A 167 4.68 -8.51 -1.54
CA VAL A 167 5.43 -8.66 -2.81
C VAL A 167 5.72 -7.30 -3.41
N THR A 168 4.71 -6.43 -3.51
CA THR A 168 4.86 -5.14 -4.18
C THR A 168 5.83 -4.18 -3.46
N PRO A 169 5.75 -3.95 -2.12
CA PRO A 169 6.61 -2.98 -1.45
C PRO A 169 8.11 -3.29 -1.54
N PRO A 170 8.62 -4.50 -1.24
CA PRO A 170 10.06 -4.74 -1.33
C PRO A 170 10.59 -4.62 -2.77
N LEU A 171 9.78 -4.97 -3.78
CA LEU A 171 10.15 -4.76 -5.18
C LEU A 171 10.18 -3.26 -5.54
N ALA A 172 9.18 -2.50 -5.09
CA ALA A 172 9.11 -1.06 -5.32
C ALA A 172 10.31 -0.34 -4.69
N LEU A 173 10.54 -0.58 -3.40
CA LEU A 173 11.69 -0.05 -2.66
C LEU A 173 13.02 -0.42 -3.33
N THR A 174 13.18 -1.65 -3.82
CA THR A 174 14.41 -2.05 -4.51
C THR A 174 14.62 -1.24 -5.80
N ILE A 175 13.59 -1.09 -6.63
CA ILE A 175 13.69 -0.36 -7.90
C ILE A 175 13.85 1.15 -7.65
N GLU A 176 13.18 1.69 -6.63
CA GLU A 176 13.32 3.08 -6.20
C GLU A 176 14.75 3.37 -5.72
N LEU A 177 15.34 2.50 -4.89
CA LEU A 177 16.74 2.62 -4.46
C LEU A 177 17.70 2.58 -5.65
N ILE A 178 17.47 1.70 -6.63
CA ILE A 178 18.26 1.67 -7.86
C ILE A 178 18.11 3.00 -8.64
N SER A 179 16.91 3.57 -8.67
CA SER A 179 16.61 4.83 -9.35
C SER A 179 17.26 6.05 -8.67
N LEU A 180 17.66 5.94 -7.39
CA LEU A 180 18.45 6.98 -6.73
C LEU A 180 19.85 7.14 -7.32
N VAL A 181 20.42 6.12 -7.97
CA VAL A 181 21.76 6.20 -8.58
C VAL A 181 21.82 7.25 -9.70
N PRO A 182 21.00 7.16 -10.78
CA PRO A 182 20.99 8.21 -11.80
C PRO A 182 20.52 9.56 -11.24
N LEU A 183 19.62 9.57 -10.26
CA LEU A 183 19.19 10.80 -9.59
C LEU A 183 20.35 11.50 -8.88
N GLY A 184 21.18 10.75 -8.15
CA GLY A 184 22.38 11.26 -7.47
C GLY A 184 23.40 11.85 -8.46
N LEU A 185 23.59 11.20 -9.61
CA LEU A 185 24.44 11.74 -10.69
C LEU A 185 23.89 13.06 -11.25
N LEU A 186 22.58 13.14 -11.50
CA LEU A 186 21.93 14.37 -11.94
C LEU A 186 22.02 15.47 -10.89
N MET A 187 21.92 15.12 -9.60
CA MET A 187 22.05 16.06 -8.49
C MET A 187 23.47 16.61 -8.40
N ILE A 188 24.51 15.76 -8.51
CA ILE A 188 25.91 16.20 -8.53
C ILE A 188 26.17 17.11 -9.73
N LEU A 189 25.73 16.72 -10.93
CA LEU A 189 25.87 17.53 -12.13
C LEU A 189 25.14 18.88 -11.98
N GLY A 190 23.94 18.83 -11.43
CA GLY A 190 23.10 20.00 -11.20
C GLY A 190 23.71 20.99 -10.19
N LEU A 191 24.23 20.48 -9.07
CA LEU A 191 24.94 21.28 -8.09
C LEU A 191 26.22 21.87 -8.67
N ALA A 192 26.99 21.12 -9.47
CA ALA A 192 28.21 21.62 -10.11
C ALA A 192 27.97 22.82 -11.06
N LEU A 193 26.72 23.06 -11.47
CA LEU A 193 26.32 24.23 -12.26
C LEU A 193 25.91 25.44 -11.41
N THR A 194 25.89 25.31 -10.08
CA THR A 194 25.58 26.40 -9.15
C THR A 194 26.87 27.04 -8.60
N PRO A 195 26.87 28.35 -8.29
CA PRO A 195 28.05 29.02 -7.75
C PRO A 195 28.62 28.38 -6.48
N ASP A 196 27.76 27.85 -5.60
CA ASP A 196 28.14 27.30 -4.30
C ASP A 196 28.24 25.76 -4.30
N GLY A 197 27.96 25.11 -5.42
CA GLY A 197 27.79 23.65 -5.46
C GLY A 197 29.06 22.86 -5.15
N GLU A 198 30.23 23.36 -5.55
CA GLU A 198 31.50 22.72 -5.20
C GLU A 198 31.76 22.77 -3.69
N ALA A 199 31.45 23.90 -3.03
CA ALA A 199 31.59 24.05 -1.59
C ALA A 199 30.62 23.12 -0.85
N LEU A 200 29.35 23.12 -1.23
CA LEU A 200 28.32 22.24 -0.65
C LEU A 200 28.68 20.76 -0.81
N PHE A 201 29.24 20.36 -1.95
CA PHE A 201 29.67 18.98 -2.17
C PHE A 201 30.87 18.59 -1.29
N ARG A 202 31.86 19.47 -1.14
CA ARG A 202 33.00 19.24 -0.24
C ARG A 202 32.55 19.14 1.22
N GLU A 203 31.63 20.00 1.65
CA GLU A 203 31.04 19.94 2.98
C GLU A 203 30.28 18.63 3.19
N LEU A 204 29.51 18.16 2.19
CA LEU A 204 28.81 16.87 2.26
C LEU A 204 29.75 15.67 2.41
N LEU A 205 30.93 15.71 1.80
CA LEU A 205 31.93 14.66 1.97
C LEU A 205 32.66 14.72 3.31
N ALA A 206 32.72 15.90 3.94
CA ALA A 206 33.45 16.14 5.17
C ALA A 206 32.57 16.07 6.42
N VAL A 207 31.24 16.18 6.28
CA VAL A 207 30.32 16.28 7.42
C VAL A 207 30.28 14.99 8.22
N GLU A 208 30.37 15.13 9.54
CA GLU A 208 30.17 14.01 10.46
C GLU A 208 28.68 13.69 10.60
N ILE A 209 28.32 12.42 10.43
CA ILE A 209 26.93 11.95 10.56
C ILE A 209 26.50 12.08 12.03
N GLY A 210 25.37 12.74 12.25
CA GLY A 210 24.78 13.01 13.57
C GLY A 210 25.17 14.37 14.17
N SER A 211 25.99 15.16 13.48
CA SER A 211 26.38 16.50 13.94
C SER A 211 25.32 17.56 13.65
N GLU A 212 25.30 18.66 14.41
CA GLU A 212 24.46 19.83 14.10
C GLU A 212 24.78 20.41 12.71
N GLN A 213 26.05 20.35 12.31
CA GLN A 213 26.52 20.75 10.98
C GLN A 213 25.85 19.95 9.86
N GLN A 214 25.51 18.68 10.11
CA GLN A 214 24.75 17.86 9.15
C GLN A 214 23.36 18.44 8.91
N ILE A 215 22.67 18.91 9.95
CA ILE A 215 21.33 19.48 9.85
C ILE A 215 21.37 20.79 9.08
N GLU A 216 22.35 21.65 9.39
CA GLU A 216 22.56 22.91 8.68
C GLU A 216 22.91 22.68 7.19
N LEU A 217 23.79 21.72 6.90
CA LEU A 217 24.13 21.36 5.53
C LEU A 217 22.93 20.77 4.79
N ALA A 218 22.15 19.88 5.42
CA ALA A 218 20.94 19.32 4.82
C ALA A 218 19.93 20.42 4.47
N THR A 219 19.78 21.42 5.35
CA THR A 219 18.92 22.59 5.13
C THR A 219 19.38 23.40 3.91
N ARG A 220 20.70 23.69 3.82
CA ARG A 220 21.28 24.41 2.69
C ARG A 220 21.18 23.64 1.38
N LEU A 221 21.34 22.31 1.40
CA LEU A 221 21.18 21.44 0.24
C LEU A 221 19.73 21.37 -0.24
N ILE A 222 18.77 21.16 0.67
CA ILE A 222 17.34 21.10 0.33
C ILE A 222 16.85 22.45 -0.20
N SER A 223 17.46 23.56 0.21
CA SER A 223 17.15 24.89 -0.30
C SER A 223 17.62 25.12 -1.75
N GLN A 224 18.45 24.23 -2.31
CA GLN A 224 18.90 24.36 -3.70
C GLN A 224 17.76 24.00 -4.67
N PRO A 225 17.41 24.87 -5.63
CA PRO A 225 16.31 24.63 -6.56
C PRO A 225 16.42 23.31 -7.33
N ILE A 226 17.64 22.91 -7.68
CA ILE A 226 17.90 21.65 -8.39
C ILE A 226 17.62 20.42 -7.51
N VAL A 227 17.90 20.49 -6.21
CA VAL A 227 17.62 19.41 -5.26
C VAL A 227 16.11 19.29 -5.05
N ILE A 228 15.40 20.42 -4.91
CA ILE A 228 13.93 20.42 -4.84
C ILE A 228 13.33 19.83 -6.11
N LEU A 229 13.75 20.30 -7.29
CA LEU A 229 13.22 19.84 -8.57
C LEU A 229 13.41 18.32 -8.76
N LEU A 230 14.61 17.82 -8.49
CA LEU A 230 14.93 16.40 -8.60
C LEU A 230 14.22 15.56 -7.53
N GLY A 231 14.15 16.04 -6.30
CA GLY A 231 13.41 15.39 -5.22
C GLY A 231 11.91 15.28 -5.51
N VAL A 232 11.29 16.38 -5.93
CA VAL A 232 9.88 16.41 -6.37
C VAL A 232 9.66 15.51 -7.58
N GLY A 233 10.54 15.56 -8.59
CA GLY A 233 10.46 14.71 -9.78
C GLY A 233 10.56 13.21 -9.46
N MET A 234 11.43 12.85 -8.50
CA MET A 234 11.55 11.49 -8.00
C MET A 234 10.27 11.06 -7.27
N LEU A 235 9.86 11.81 -6.24
CA LEU A 235 8.76 11.42 -5.35
C LEU A 235 7.39 11.53 -6.01
N SER A 236 7.17 12.49 -6.91
CA SER A 236 5.87 12.72 -7.57
C SER A 236 5.81 12.19 -9.01
N GLY A 237 6.91 11.68 -9.55
CA GLY A 237 6.98 11.14 -10.91
C GLY A 237 7.46 9.70 -10.92
N VAL A 238 8.74 9.50 -10.62
CA VAL A 238 9.42 8.19 -10.73
C VAL A 238 8.83 7.15 -9.77
N VAL A 239 8.64 7.51 -8.50
CA VAL A 239 8.04 6.62 -7.49
C VAL A 239 6.64 6.15 -7.92
N PRO A 240 5.68 7.04 -8.25
CA PRO A 240 4.37 6.63 -8.77
C PRO A 240 4.42 5.71 -10.00
N ILE A 241 5.34 5.96 -10.94
CA ILE A 241 5.54 5.10 -12.12
C ILE A 241 5.90 3.68 -11.70
N ILE A 242 6.90 3.54 -10.82
CA ILE A 242 7.38 2.24 -10.35
C ILE A 242 6.27 1.52 -9.58
N GLU A 243 5.68 2.19 -8.60
CA GLU A 243 4.73 1.54 -7.72
C GLU A 243 3.44 1.12 -8.43
N GLU A 244 2.84 1.99 -9.27
CA GLU A 244 1.60 1.65 -9.96
C GLU A 244 1.79 0.51 -10.96
N LEU A 245 2.97 0.41 -11.57
CA LEU A 245 3.33 -0.74 -12.40
C LEU A 245 3.40 -2.03 -11.55
N LEU A 246 4.12 -2.00 -10.43
CA LEU A 246 4.32 -3.18 -9.58
C LEU A 246 3.07 -3.60 -8.82
N LYS A 247 2.16 -2.68 -8.48
CA LYS A 247 0.85 -3.00 -7.89
C LYS A 247 0.01 -3.88 -8.83
N SER A 248 0.24 -3.80 -10.14
CA SER A 248 -0.45 -4.65 -11.12
C SER A 248 -0.10 -6.15 -11.01
N LEU A 249 1.06 -6.50 -10.41
CA LEU A 249 1.51 -7.89 -10.19
C LEU A 249 0.46 -8.74 -9.47
N THR A 250 -0.39 -8.10 -8.66
CA THR A 250 -1.48 -8.70 -7.91
C THR A 250 -2.43 -9.53 -8.78
N ILE A 251 -2.55 -9.24 -10.08
CA ILE A 251 -3.42 -9.97 -11.00
C ILE A 251 -2.68 -10.78 -12.08
N TRP A 252 -1.35 -10.65 -12.20
CA TRP A 252 -0.59 -11.26 -13.30
C TRP A 252 -0.82 -12.77 -13.44
N PRO A 253 -0.82 -13.58 -12.36
CA PRO A 253 -1.05 -15.02 -12.49
C PRO A 253 -2.49 -15.39 -12.90
N LEU A 254 -3.42 -14.42 -12.96
CA LEU A 254 -4.80 -14.59 -13.43
C LEU A 254 -5.01 -14.08 -14.86
N LEU A 255 -4.05 -13.39 -15.47
CA LEU A 255 -4.22 -12.82 -16.82
C LEU A 255 -4.50 -13.89 -17.88
N THR A 256 -4.00 -15.11 -17.67
CA THR A 256 -4.22 -16.28 -18.54
C THR A 256 -5.47 -17.08 -18.18
N ARG A 257 -6.19 -16.74 -17.10
CA ARG A 257 -7.36 -17.47 -16.60
C ARG A 257 -8.65 -16.68 -16.84
N PRO A 258 -9.84 -17.31 -16.85
CA PRO A 258 -11.10 -16.58 -16.90
C PRO A 258 -11.27 -15.64 -15.68
N MET A 259 -11.42 -14.35 -15.96
CA MET A 259 -11.55 -13.26 -15.00
C MET A 259 -12.36 -12.14 -15.65
N THR A 260 -13.35 -11.61 -14.94
CA THR A 260 -14.12 -10.46 -15.42
C THR A 260 -13.39 -9.15 -15.15
N SER A 261 -13.76 -8.08 -15.84
CA SER A 261 -13.22 -6.73 -15.63
C SER A 261 -13.39 -6.28 -14.17
N GLY A 262 -14.55 -6.57 -13.56
CA GLY A 262 -14.80 -6.28 -12.15
C GLY A 262 -13.91 -7.10 -11.20
N GLN A 263 -13.58 -8.35 -11.55
CA GLN A 263 -12.67 -9.16 -10.75
C GLN A 263 -11.23 -8.65 -10.85
N ALA A 264 -10.81 -8.16 -12.02
CA ALA A 264 -9.51 -7.53 -12.22
C ALA A 264 -9.40 -6.24 -11.40
N PHE A 265 -10.41 -5.36 -11.50
CA PHE A 265 -10.48 -4.13 -10.71
C PHE A 265 -10.42 -4.43 -9.20
N LEU A 266 -11.25 -5.37 -8.73
CA LEU A 266 -11.32 -5.72 -7.32
C LEU A 266 -10.03 -6.41 -6.83
N GLY A 267 -9.38 -7.21 -7.69
CA GLY A 267 -8.06 -7.78 -7.39
C GLY A 267 -7.00 -6.70 -7.19
N GLY A 268 -6.93 -5.73 -8.11
CA GLY A 268 -6.06 -4.56 -7.96
C GLY A 268 -6.38 -3.73 -6.73
N THR A 269 -7.67 -3.50 -6.45
CA THR A 269 -8.14 -2.76 -5.27
C THR A 269 -7.65 -3.39 -3.97
N LEU A 270 -7.78 -4.71 -3.83
CA LEU A 270 -7.30 -5.43 -2.66
C LEU A 270 -5.77 -5.39 -2.55
N GLY A 271 -5.08 -5.46 -3.69
CA GLY A 271 -3.63 -5.28 -3.75
C GLY A 271 -3.19 -3.89 -3.30
N GLY A 272 -3.79 -2.82 -3.83
CA GLY A 272 -3.50 -1.44 -3.42
C GLY A 272 -3.84 -1.18 -1.95
N ALA A 273 -4.89 -1.81 -1.42
CA ALA A 273 -5.22 -1.77 0.00
C ALA A 273 -4.16 -2.46 0.87
N GLY A 274 -3.60 -3.58 0.40
CA GLY A 274 -2.45 -4.23 1.05
C GLY A 274 -1.19 -3.36 1.00
N TYR A 275 -0.88 -2.79 -0.17
CA TYR A 275 0.27 -1.89 -0.35
C TYR A 275 0.20 -0.67 0.58
N SER A 276 -0.94 0.03 0.57
CA SER A 276 -1.13 1.22 1.43
C SER A 276 -1.10 0.89 2.92
N LEU A 277 -1.51 -0.32 3.33
CA LEU A 277 -1.34 -0.75 4.72
C LEU A 277 0.15 -0.89 5.10
N PHE A 278 0.95 -1.48 4.22
CA PHE A 278 2.40 -1.56 4.43
C PHE A 278 2.98 -0.15 4.57
N GLU A 279 2.73 0.71 3.59
CA GLU A 279 3.25 2.08 3.55
C GLU A 279 2.83 2.91 4.77
N SER A 280 1.55 2.84 5.16
CA SER A 280 1.02 3.60 6.30
C SER A 280 1.64 3.17 7.63
N LEU A 281 2.12 1.92 7.73
CA LEU A 281 2.75 1.34 8.91
C LEU A 281 4.28 1.40 8.89
N PHE A 282 4.89 1.56 7.71
CA PHE A 282 6.34 1.49 7.52
C PHE A 282 7.07 2.70 8.12
N LEU A 283 6.41 3.86 8.21
CA LEU A 283 7.02 5.09 8.75
C LEU A 283 6.08 5.75 9.77
N PRO A 284 6.25 5.48 11.08
CA PRO A 284 5.31 5.90 12.09
C PRO A 284 5.27 7.41 12.37
N GLN A 285 6.36 8.13 12.08
CA GLN A 285 6.49 9.59 12.27
C GLN A 285 5.93 10.08 13.62
N VAL A 286 6.43 9.48 14.71
CA VAL A 286 5.97 9.82 16.07
C VAL A 286 6.42 11.23 16.46
N GLY A 287 5.56 11.96 17.18
CA GLY A 287 5.82 13.33 17.62
C GLY A 287 4.51 14.11 17.80
N GLU A 288 4.61 15.38 18.19
CA GLU A 288 3.43 16.25 18.40
C GLU A 288 2.60 16.40 17.11
N GLU A 289 3.25 16.42 15.94
CA GLU A 289 2.60 16.52 14.63
C GLU A 289 1.97 15.20 14.12
N TRP A 290 1.96 14.15 14.94
CA TRP A 290 1.51 12.83 14.51
C TRP A 290 0.04 12.82 14.08
N VAL A 291 -0.85 13.54 14.79
CA VAL A 291 -2.28 13.57 14.45
C VAL A 291 -2.50 14.25 13.10
N LEU A 292 -1.88 15.41 12.89
CA LEU A 292 -1.95 16.13 11.61
C LEU A 292 -1.42 15.25 10.46
N THR A 293 -0.30 14.58 10.69
CA THR A 293 0.30 13.62 9.76
C THR A 293 -0.68 12.48 9.42
N MET A 294 -1.31 11.87 10.43
CA MET A 294 -2.24 10.78 10.19
C MET A 294 -3.51 11.23 9.48
N VAL A 295 -4.01 12.44 9.77
CA VAL A 295 -5.15 13.04 9.05
C VAL A 295 -4.81 13.22 7.57
N ALA A 296 -3.64 13.77 7.26
CA ALA A 296 -3.19 13.92 5.87
C ALA A 296 -3.07 12.56 5.14
N ARG A 297 -2.66 11.52 5.87
CA ARG A 297 -2.54 10.14 5.36
C ARG A 297 -3.85 9.36 5.31
N GLY A 298 -4.93 9.84 5.92
CA GLY A 298 -6.20 9.10 6.01
C GLY A 298 -6.78 8.73 4.63
N GLY A 299 -6.47 9.51 3.60
CA GLY A 299 -6.87 9.24 2.21
C GLY A 299 -5.94 8.30 1.43
N THR A 300 -4.75 7.99 1.95
CA THR A 300 -3.75 7.15 1.29
C THR A 300 -4.34 5.80 0.85
N PRO A 301 -5.06 5.04 1.70
CA PRO A 301 -5.65 3.76 1.28
C PRO A 301 -6.70 3.88 0.17
N LEU A 302 -7.40 5.02 0.07
CA LEU A 302 -8.40 5.24 -0.98
C LEU A 302 -7.71 5.37 -2.35
N ILE A 303 -6.66 6.18 -2.43
CA ILE A 303 -5.99 6.44 -3.70
C ILE A 303 -5.24 5.22 -4.21
N HIS A 304 -4.46 4.54 -3.36
CA HIS A 304 -3.72 3.34 -3.78
C HIS A 304 -4.65 2.21 -4.20
N ALA A 305 -5.73 1.97 -3.46
CA ALA A 305 -6.70 0.94 -3.84
C ALA A 305 -7.39 1.28 -5.17
N PHE A 306 -7.80 2.54 -5.36
CA PHE A 306 -8.46 2.95 -6.58
C PHE A 306 -7.53 2.86 -7.79
N ASN A 307 -6.31 3.40 -7.69
CA ASN A 307 -5.32 3.42 -8.75
C ASN A 307 -4.89 2.01 -9.14
N ALA A 308 -4.55 1.15 -8.17
CA ALA A 308 -4.24 -0.24 -8.43
C ALA A 308 -5.40 -0.98 -9.10
N GLY A 309 -6.65 -0.68 -8.70
CA GLY A 309 -7.85 -1.18 -9.35
C GLY A 309 -7.97 -0.75 -10.81
N LEU A 310 -7.73 0.53 -11.12
CA LEU A 310 -7.73 1.06 -12.49
C LEU A 310 -6.68 0.38 -13.36
N VAL A 311 -5.43 0.29 -12.88
CA VAL A 311 -4.32 -0.33 -13.61
C VAL A 311 -4.65 -1.80 -13.91
N CYS A 312 -5.11 -2.55 -12.90
CA CYS A 312 -5.45 -3.97 -13.06
C CYS A 312 -6.63 -4.19 -14.01
N TRP A 313 -7.65 -3.32 -13.96
CA TRP A 313 -8.75 -3.34 -14.91
C TRP A 313 -8.27 -3.10 -16.34
N GLY A 314 -7.53 -2.02 -16.58
CA GLY A 314 -7.00 -1.70 -17.91
C GLY A 314 -6.08 -2.77 -18.45
N LEU A 315 -5.19 -3.32 -17.61
CA LEU A 315 -4.29 -4.42 -17.97
C LEU A 315 -5.07 -5.68 -18.41
N ALA A 316 -6.10 -6.05 -17.65
CA ALA A 316 -6.94 -7.19 -18.01
C ALA A 316 -7.67 -6.97 -19.35
N GLU A 317 -8.16 -5.75 -19.61
CA GLU A 317 -8.79 -5.39 -20.89
C GLU A 317 -7.78 -5.38 -22.06
N GLY A 318 -6.56 -4.87 -21.83
CA GLY A 318 -5.47 -4.86 -22.79
C GLY A 318 -5.07 -6.26 -23.21
N VAL A 319 -4.75 -7.13 -22.25
CA VAL A 319 -4.29 -8.49 -22.51
C VAL A 319 -5.38 -9.33 -23.19
N ARG A 320 -6.60 -9.30 -22.65
CA ARG A 320 -7.67 -10.23 -23.05
C ARG A 320 -8.49 -9.77 -24.24
N ARG A 321 -8.69 -8.45 -24.36
CA ARG A 321 -9.56 -7.85 -25.38
C ARG A 321 -8.80 -6.94 -26.33
N LYS A 322 -7.47 -6.89 -26.23
CA LYS A 322 -6.58 -6.05 -27.06
C LYS A 322 -6.89 -4.57 -26.95
N ARG A 323 -7.52 -4.13 -25.84
CA ARG A 323 -7.84 -2.73 -25.57
C ARG A 323 -6.64 -2.01 -24.94
N TRP A 324 -5.51 -2.00 -25.65
CA TRP A 324 -4.25 -1.46 -25.13
C TRP A 324 -4.30 0.05 -24.87
N LEU A 325 -5.11 0.80 -25.61
CA LEU A 325 -5.35 2.23 -25.34
C LEU A 325 -6.01 2.44 -23.97
N LEU A 326 -6.96 1.56 -23.58
CA LEU A 326 -7.54 1.61 -22.24
C LEU A 326 -6.49 1.26 -21.18
N CYS A 327 -5.67 0.23 -21.42
CA CYS A 327 -4.59 -0.16 -20.52
C CYS A 327 -3.61 1.01 -20.26
N ALA A 328 -3.13 1.64 -21.32
CA ALA A 328 -2.23 2.80 -21.23
C ALA A 328 -2.92 3.97 -20.55
N GLY A 329 -4.17 4.28 -20.92
CA GLY A 329 -4.94 5.38 -20.34
C GLY A 329 -5.18 5.22 -18.84
N THR A 330 -5.56 4.02 -18.37
CA THR A 330 -5.74 3.76 -16.93
C THR A 330 -4.43 3.81 -16.16
N TYR A 331 -3.32 3.39 -16.78
CA TYR A 331 -2.01 3.45 -16.16
C TYR A 331 -1.51 4.88 -16.02
N ILE A 332 -1.56 5.67 -17.09
CA ILE A 332 -1.19 7.09 -17.08
C ILE A 332 -2.07 7.86 -16.09
N LEU A 333 -3.38 7.58 -16.05
CA LEU A 333 -4.29 8.19 -15.07
C LEU A 333 -3.88 7.83 -13.63
N ALA A 334 -3.63 6.55 -13.33
CA ALA A 334 -3.21 6.11 -12.00
C ALA A 334 -1.89 6.77 -11.56
N VAL A 335 -0.89 6.80 -12.44
CA VAL A 335 0.39 7.47 -12.19
C VAL A 335 0.18 8.96 -11.96
N GLY A 336 -0.63 9.63 -12.78
CA GLY A 336 -0.91 11.07 -12.62
C GLY A 336 -1.66 11.40 -11.32
N LEU A 337 -2.66 10.59 -10.94
CA LEU A 337 -3.37 10.76 -9.68
C LEU A 337 -2.45 10.54 -8.48
N HIS A 338 -1.61 9.51 -8.51
CA HIS A 338 -0.66 9.21 -7.45
C HIS A 338 0.46 10.26 -7.38
N GLY A 339 0.99 10.71 -8.52
CA GLY A 339 1.95 11.81 -8.57
C GLY A 339 1.38 13.11 -8.01
N LEU A 340 0.12 13.43 -8.31
CA LEU A 340 -0.55 14.60 -7.75
C LEU A 340 -0.78 14.46 -6.23
N TRP A 341 -1.04 13.25 -5.74
CA TRP A 341 -1.12 12.96 -4.30
C TRP A 341 0.22 13.26 -3.61
N ASN A 342 1.32 12.74 -4.15
CA ASN A 342 2.65 12.96 -3.60
C ASN A 342 3.06 14.43 -3.68
N LEU A 343 2.77 15.11 -4.80
CA LEU A 343 3.02 16.53 -4.95
C LEU A 343 2.25 17.36 -3.91
N SER A 344 1.00 16.98 -3.65
CA SER A 344 0.17 17.63 -2.64
C SER A 344 0.73 17.46 -1.22
N ALA A 345 1.17 16.24 -0.88
CA ALA A 345 1.81 15.96 0.40
C ALA A 345 3.15 16.70 0.57
N ILE A 346 3.96 16.76 -0.49
CA ILE A 346 5.22 17.52 -0.50
C ILE A 346 4.93 19.02 -0.35
N GLY A 347 3.91 19.54 -1.03
CA GLY A 347 3.50 20.95 -0.90
C GLY A 347 3.14 21.33 0.55
N ILE A 348 2.45 20.45 1.27
CA ILE A 348 2.17 20.62 2.70
C ILE A 348 3.47 20.60 3.51
N GLY A 349 4.35 19.63 3.27
CA GLY A 349 5.63 19.53 3.99
C GLY A 349 6.55 20.72 3.77
N LEU A 350 6.68 21.19 2.52
CA LEU A 350 7.46 22.38 2.17
C LEU A 350 6.87 23.65 2.76
N SER A 351 5.53 23.75 2.86
CA SER A 351 4.89 24.88 3.53
C SER A 351 5.28 24.97 5.01
N GLY A 352 5.49 23.84 5.70
CA GLY A 352 5.99 23.83 7.07
C GLY A 352 7.43 24.34 7.16
N LEU A 353 8.32 23.79 6.32
CA LEU A 353 9.73 24.19 6.29
C LEU A 353 9.94 25.68 5.94
N GLY A 354 9.14 26.23 5.04
CA GLY A 354 9.22 27.64 4.66
C GLY A 354 8.89 28.61 5.80
N LEU A 355 8.11 28.18 6.80
CA LEU A 355 7.80 28.98 7.99
C LEU A 355 8.93 28.96 9.01
N ASP A 356 9.64 27.84 9.12
CA ASP A 356 10.71 27.65 10.13
C ASP A 356 12.04 28.30 9.71
N LEU A 357 12.28 28.46 8.41
CA LEU A 357 13.61 28.80 7.92
C LEU A 357 13.94 30.31 7.89
N GLU A 358 13.00 31.25 8.09
CA GLU A 358 13.21 32.71 8.00
C GLU A 358 14.16 33.17 6.86
N THR A 359 14.27 32.37 5.79
CA THR A 359 15.41 32.46 4.87
C THR A 359 15.33 33.65 3.92
N GLY A 360 14.20 34.38 3.90
CA GLY A 360 13.95 35.49 2.98
C GLY A 360 13.86 35.11 1.49
N TYR A 361 14.19 33.86 1.13
CA TYR A 361 14.19 33.36 -0.26
C TYR A 361 12.82 32.86 -0.74
N LEU A 362 11.89 32.56 0.17
CA LEU A 362 10.58 32.01 -0.15
C LEU A 362 9.48 32.96 0.34
N ASP A 363 8.60 33.37 -0.57
CA ASP A 363 7.44 34.22 -0.25
C ASP A 363 6.50 33.48 0.72
N PRO A 364 6.24 33.99 1.94
CA PRO A 364 5.35 33.37 2.92
C PRO A 364 3.93 33.13 2.38
N VAL A 365 3.44 34.02 1.50
CA VAL A 365 2.14 33.88 0.86
C VAL A 365 2.14 32.69 -0.09
N LEU A 366 3.21 32.52 -0.87
CA LEU A 366 3.36 31.37 -1.75
C LEU A 366 3.42 30.06 -0.96
N MET A 367 4.19 30.01 0.14
CA MET A 367 4.31 28.80 0.97
C MET A 367 2.98 28.39 1.59
N SER A 368 2.26 29.32 2.22
CA SER A 368 0.92 29.03 2.76
C SER A 368 -0.06 28.60 1.67
N THR A 369 -0.01 29.23 0.49
CA THR A 369 -0.83 28.84 -0.67
C THR A 369 -0.53 27.40 -1.11
N LEU A 370 0.74 26.99 -1.17
CA LEU A 370 1.13 25.61 -1.49
C LEU A 370 0.58 24.62 -0.46
N GLY A 371 0.63 24.96 0.83
CA GLY A 371 0.04 24.15 1.90
C GLY A 371 -1.47 23.96 1.72
N TYR A 372 -2.21 25.05 1.47
CA TYR A 372 -3.67 24.98 1.25
C TYR A 372 -4.03 24.21 -0.02
N LEU A 373 -3.32 24.46 -1.13
CA LEU A 373 -3.53 23.72 -2.38
C LEU A 373 -3.21 22.23 -2.21
N GLY A 374 -2.16 21.89 -1.46
CA GLY A 374 -1.84 20.52 -1.11
C GLY A 374 -2.96 19.86 -0.33
N LEU A 375 -3.50 20.52 0.72
CA LEU A 375 -4.61 19.97 1.50
C LEU A 375 -5.87 19.75 0.64
N LEU A 376 -6.23 20.72 -0.20
CA LEU A 376 -7.36 20.60 -1.13
C LEU A 376 -7.14 19.48 -2.15
N GLY A 377 -5.91 19.32 -2.63
CA GLY A 377 -5.48 18.23 -3.51
C GLY A 377 -5.69 16.86 -2.88
N LEU A 378 -5.17 16.65 -1.66
CA LEU A 378 -5.35 15.40 -0.92
C LEU A 378 -6.84 15.10 -0.68
N LEU A 379 -7.62 16.08 -0.24
CA LEU A 379 -9.05 15.89 0.01
C LEU A 379 -9.81 15.55 -1.28
N GLY A 380 -9.57 16.31 -2.36
CA GLY A 380 -10.21 16.11 -3.65
C GLY A 380 -9.90 14.74 -4.25
N LEU A 381 -8.64 14.32 -4.17
CA LEU A 381 -8.19 13.00 -4.63
C LEU A 381 -8.81 11.88 -3.79
N ALA A 382 -8.81 12.00 -2.46
CA ALA A 382 -9.42 11.00 -1.57
C ALA A 382 -10.92 10.84 -1.85
N VAL A 383 -11.66 11.94 -2.01
CA VAL A 383 -13.10 11.92 -2.34
C VAL A 383 -13.33 11.34 -3.73
N GLY A 384 -12.53 11.72 -4.73
CA GLY A 384 -12.61 11.19 -6.08
C GLY A 384 -12.36 9.68 -6.14
N SER A 385 -11.32 9.21 -5.45
CA SER A 385 -11.01 7.78 -5.32
C SER A 385 -12.10 7.02 -4.58
N LEU A 386 -12.68 7.58 -3.52
CA LEU A 386 -13.84 6.99 -2.83
C LEU A 386 -15.03 6.84 -3.76
N ALA A 387 -15.39 7.88 -4.51
CA ALA A 387 -16.48 7.83 -5.48
C ALA A 387 -16.23 6.74 -6.55
N GLY A 388 -14.98 6.66 -7.03
CA GLY A 388 -14.54 5.61 -7.96
C GLY A 388 -14.68 4.19 -7.39
N LEU A 389 -14.22 3.98 -6.15
CA LEU A 389 -14.32 2.70 -5.42
C LEU A 389 -15.78 2.28 -5.15
N ILE A 390 -16.69 3.24 -5.04
CA ILE A 390 -18.12 2.97 -4.84
C ILE A 390 -18.81 2.59 -6.15
N TRP A 391 -18.52 3.34 -7.22
CA TRP A 391 -19.25 3.26 -8.48
C TRP A 391 -18.70 2.19 -9.43
N LEU A 392 -17.38 2.15 -9.60
CA LEU A 392 -16.75 1.35 -10.66
C LEU A 392 -16.88 -0.17 -10.44
N PRO A 393 -16.74 -0.73 -9.21
CA PRO A 393 -16.96 -2.16 -8.99
C PRO A 393 -18.36 -2.62 -9.39
N ALA A 394 -19.39 -1.85 -9.04
CA ALA A 394 -20.78 -2.19 -9.34
C ALA A 394 -21.06 -2.14 -10.84
N ARG A 395 -20.55 -1.10 -11.51
CA ARG A 395 -20.64 -0.95 -12.97
C ARG A 395 -19.97 -2.10 -13.71
N LEU A 396 -18.71 -2.40 -13.36
CA LEU A 396 -17.94 -3.46 -14.02
C LEU A 396 -18.50 -4.86 -13.77
N ASP A 397 -19.11 -5.09 -12.60
CA ASP A 397 -19.81 -6.34 -12.29
C ASP A 397 -21.10 -6.47 -13.13
N ALA A 398 -21.88 -5.39 -13.28
CA ALA A 398 -23.07 -5.37 -14.13
C ALA A 398 -22.72 -5.61 -15.61
N GLU A 399 -21.70 -4.94 -16.15
CA GLU A 399 -21.22 -5.16 -17.52
C GLU A 399 -20.71 -6.60 -17.73
N GLY A 400 -20.10 -7.20 -16.71
CA GLY A 400 -19.63 -8.58 -16.73
C GLY A 400 -20.77 -9.60 -16.76
N ARG A 401 -21.91 -9.33 -16.09
CA ARG A 401 -23.11 -10.18 -16.12
C ARG A 401 -23.89 -10.08 -17.42
N ALA A 402 -23.93 -8.90 -18.04
CA ALA A 402 -24.69 -8.65 -19.26
C ALA A 402 -24.05 -9.26 -20.52
N ARG A 403 -22.75 -9.61 -20.49
CA ARG A 403 -22.04 -10.17 -21.65
C ARG A 403 -22.03 -11.71 -21.61
N PRO A 404 -22.57 -12.40 -22.62
CA PRO A 404 -22.50 -13.86 -22.67
C PRO A 404 -21.03 -14.32 -22.70
N ARG A 405 -20.72 -15.37 -21.92
CA ARG A 405 -19.40 -16.01 -21.96
C ARG A 405 -19.22 -16.61 -23.36
N ARG A 406 -18.45 -15.95 -24.23
CA ARG A 406 -17.91 -16.61 -25.42
C ARG A 406 -16.95 -17.68 -24.91
N THR A 407 -17.40 -18.93 -25.00
CA THR A 407 -16.63 -20.16 -24.74
C THR A 407 -15.50 -20.32 -25.72
#